data_AF-A0A1D2IIC9-F1
#
_entry.id   AF-A0A1D2IIC9-F1
#
_cell.length_a   1.000
_cell.length_b   1.000
_cell.length_c   1.000
_cell.angle_alpha   90.00
_cell.angle_beta   90.00
_cell.angle_gamma   90.00
#
_symmetry.space_group_name_H-M   'P 1'
#
loop_
_entity.id
_entity.type
_entity.pdbx_description
1 polymer ?
#
loop_
_entity_poly.entity_id
_entity_poly.type
_entity_poly.pdbx_seq_one_letter_code
_entity_poly.pdbx_strand_id
1 'polypeptide(L)'
;MRHSGSKCLMTTARTKKYPCSTCDAEQPHRQLNRAEQEQLKERLGRAGVNEFWICVNVLDPESGRQCRNLRTGWTVKPFPKPIRLPEPE
;
A
#
# COMPACT_ATOMS: atom_id res chain seq x y z
N MET A 1 23.54 9.67 28.99
CA MET A 1 22.24 9.08 28.58
C MET A 1 22.08 9.28 27.08
N ARG A 2 22.26 8.23 26.26
CA ARG A 2 22.23 8.31 24.79
C ARG A 2 20.77 8.27 24.32
N HIS A 3 20.20 9.40 23.93
CA HIS A 3 18.92 9.44 23.23
C HIS A 3 19.20 9.29 21.73
N SER A 4 19.30 8.04 21.27
CA SER A 4 19.22 7.72 19.85
C SER A 4 17.76 7.84 19.41
N GLY A 5 17.31 9.08 19.19
CA GLY A 5 16.08 9.33 18.44
C GLY A 5 16.34 9.02 16.98
N SER A 6 16.25 7.74 16.61
CA SER A 6 16.19 7.30 15.21
C SER A 6 14.92 7.87 14.60
N LYS A 7 15.01 9.12 14.13
CA LYS A 7 14.02 9.76 13.28
C LYS A 7 14.05 8.98 11.97
N CYS A 8 13.24 7.91 11.90
CA CYS A 8 12.98 7.20 10.66
C CYS A 8 12.55 8.25 9.65
N LEU A 9 13.47 8.61 8.75
CA LEU A 9 13.19 9.36 7.55
C LEU A 9 12.20 8.50 6.76
N MET A 10 10.91 8.68 7.04
CA MET A 10 9.85 8.15 6.21
C MET A 10 10.02 8.88 4.88
N THR A 11 10.70 8.23 3.93
CA THR A 11 10.65 8.61 2.52
C THR A 11 9.17 8.79 2.23
N THR A 12 8.74 10.05 2.05
CA THR A 12 7.32 10.38 1.88
C THR A 12 6.85 9.64 0.65
N ALA A 13 6.14 8.54 0.86
CA ALA A 13 5.69 7.70 -0.22
C ALA A 13 4.83 8.57 -1.12
N ARG A 14 5.20 8.67 -2.41
CA ARG A 14 4.44 9.47 -3.37
C ARG A 14 2.99 9.01 -3.34
N THR A 15 2.08 9.90 -2.98
CA THR A 15 0.64 9.66 -2.97
C THR A 15 0.01 10.23 -4.23
N LYS A 16 -0.98 9.52 -4.79
CA LYS A 16 -1.79 9.97 -5.91
C LYS A 16 -3.20 9.41 -5.80
N LYS A 17 -4.20 10.19 -6.22
CA LYS A 17 -5.59 9.72 -6.29
C LYS A 17 -5.75 8.81 -7.50
N TYR A 18 -6.37 7.66 -7.25
CA TYR A 18 -6.65 6.64 -8.25
C TYR A 18 -7.97 5.96 -7.91
N PRO A 19 -8.73 5.45 -8.89
CA PRO A 19 -9.90 4.62 -8.60
C PRO A 19 -9.48 3.34 -7.89
N CYS A 20 -10.16 3.05 -6.78
CA CYS A 20 -10.00 1.84 -5.98
C CYS A 20 -11.20 0.93 -6.17
N SER A 21 -10.97 -0.32 -6.59
CA SER A 21 -12.05 -1.29 -6.77
C SER A 21 -12.78 -1.67 -5.48
N THR A 22 -12.13 -1.54 -4.31
CA THR A 22 -12.73 -1.94 -3.03
C THR A 22 -13.56 -0.82 -2.41
N CYS A 23 -13.14 0.43 -2.62
CA CYS A 23 -13.87 1.61 -2.13
C CYS A 23 -14.89 2.12 -3.14
N ASP A 24 -14.87 1.60 -4.36
CA ASP A 24 -15.69 2.05 -5.51
C ASP A 24 -15.62 3.58 -5.75
N ALA A 25 -14.44 4.16 -5.49
CA ALA A 25 -14.23 5.61 -5.53
C ALA A 25 -12.76 5.97 -5.83
N GLU A 26 -12.52 7.21 -6.21
CA GLU A 26 -11.16 7.77 -6.31
C GLU A 26 -10.58 8.03 -4.93
N GLN A 27 -9.57 7.23 -4.56
CA GLN A 27 -8.98 7.24 -3.23
C GLN A 27 -7.48 7.55 -3.29
N PRO A 28 -6.90 8.08 -2.22
CA PRO A 28 -5.46 8.24 -2.13
C PRO A 28 -4.80 6.86 -2.14
N HIS A 29 -3.83 6.68 -3.03
CA HIS A 29 -2.95 5.54 -3.05
C HIS A 29 -1.51 6.01 -2.94
N ARG A 30 -0.64 5.17 -2.40
CA ARG A 30 0.81 5.41 -2.39
C ARG A 30 1.56 4.25 -3.03
N GLN A 31 2.82 4.48 -3.37
CA GLN A 31 3.73 3.39 -3.70
C GLN A 31 4.06 2.55 -2.46
N LEU A 32 4.33 1.27 -2.69
CA LEU A 32 4.79 0.34 -1.66
C LEU A 32 6.19 0.73 -1.18
N ASN A 33 6.43 0.62 0.12
CA ASN A 33 7.78 0.74 0.67
C ASN A 33 8.57 -0.56 0.43
N ARG A 34 9.88 -0.57 0.71
CA ARG A 34 10.74 -1.73 0.43
C ARG A 34 10.26 -3.03 1.12
N ALA A 35 9.89 -2.97 2.39
CA ALA A 35 9.43 -4.13 3.14
C ALA A 35 8.11 -4.68 2.57
N GLU A 36 7.18 -3.79 2.25
CA GLU A 36 5.90 -4.13 1.60
C GLU A 36 6.10 -4.72 0.20
N GLN A 37 7.09 -4.24 -0.54
CA GLN A 37 7.45 -4.81 -1.82
C GLN A 37 8.03 -6.22 -1.66
N GLU A 38 8.93 -6.45 -0.71
CA GLU A 38 9.50 -7.77 -0.42
C GLU A 38 8.40 -8.77 -0.05
N GLN A 39 7.52 -8.41 0.89
CA GLN A 39 6.35 -9.23 1.24
C GLN A 39 5.44 -9.53 0.04
N LEU A 40 5.20 -8.54 -0.83
CA LEU A 40 4.35 -8.74 -2.00
C LEU A 40 5.05 -9.61 -3.05
N LYS A 41 6.37 -9.49 -3.23
CA LYS A 41 7.16 -10.36 -4.12
C LYS A 41 7.09 -11.80 -3.65
N GLU A 42 7.28 -12.04 -2.35
CA GLU A 42 7.19 -13.38 -1.76
C GLU A 42 5.78 -13.98 -1.94
N ARG A 43 4.72 -13.20 -1.65
CA ARG A 43 3.33 -13.66 -1.81
C ARG A 43 2.92 -13.93 -3.25
N LEU A 44 3.45 -13.16 -4.21
CA LEU A 44 3.08 -13.30 -5.62
C LEU A 44 4.07 -14.14 -6.44
N GLY A 45 5.23 -14.49 -5.88
CA GLY A 45 6.33 -15.12 -6.63
C GLY A 45 6.87 -14.24 -7.78
N ARG A 46 6.82 -12.91 -7.64
CA ARG A 46 7.20 -11.95 -8.70
C ARG A 46 8.53 -11.28 -8.42
N ALA A 47 9.32 -11.02 -9.47
CA ALA A 47 10.58 -10.29 -9.36
C ALA A 47 10.39 -8.77 -9.14
N GLY A 48 9.32 -8.20 -9.70
CA GLY A 48 9.03 -6.76 -9.67
C GLY A 48 7.62 -6.46 -9.18
N VAL A 49 7.49 -5.50 -8.26
CA VAL A 49 6.20 -5.03 -7.70
C VAL A 49 6.15 -3.50 -7.52
N ASN A 50 7.07 -2.77 -8.15
CA ASN A 50 7.19 -1.30 -8.03
C ASN A 50 6.02 -0.55 -8.67
N GLU A 51 5.33 -1.19 -9.61
CA GLU A 51 4.17 -0.68 -10.32
C GLU A 51 2.89 -0.69 -9.48
N PHE A 52 2.91 -1.38 -8.34
CA PHE A 52 1.76 -1.49 -7.47
C PHE A 52 1.62 -0.27 -6.57
N TRP A 53 0.37 0.14 -6.43
CA TRP A 53 -0.09 1.22 -5.58
C TRP A 53 -1.07 0.65 -4.57
N ILE A 54 -0.89 1.02 -3.31
CA ILE A 54 -1.72 0.58 -2.20
C ILE A 54 -2.69 1.70 -1.81
N CYS A 55 -3.97 1.37 -1.70
CA CYS A 55 -4.99 2.31 -1.21
C CYS A 55 -4.79 2.57 0.28
N VAL A 56 -4.66 3.84 0.66
CA VAL A 56 -4.48 4.25 2.07
C VAL A 56 -5.72 4.92 2.64
N ASN A 57 -6.87 4.79 1.96
CA ASN A 57 -8.14 5.26 2.49
C ASN A 57 -8.45 4.54 3.81
N VAL A 58 -8.78 5.31 4.84
CA VAL A 58 -9.21 4.78 6.14
C VAL A 58 -10.63 4.28 5.98
N LEU A 59 -10.82 2.97 6.15
CA LEU A 59 -12.14 2.33 6.13
C LEU A 59 -12.84 2.43 7.48
N ASP A 60 -12.06 2.43 8.56
CA ASP A 60 -12.57 2.48 9.91
C ASP A 60 -11.74 3.49 10.73
N PRO A 61 -12.31 4.65 11.09
CA PRO A 61 -11.58 5.71 11.78
C PRO A 61 -11.27 5.37 13.24
N GLU A 62 -12.05 4.48 13.87
CA GLU A 62 -11.86 4.11 15.28
C GLU A 62 -10.66 3.17 15.47
N SER A 63 -10.48 2.20 14.56
CA SER A 63 -9.33 1.29 14.54
C SER A 63 -8.16 1.80 13.69
N GLY A 64 -8.37 2.82 12.86
CA GLY A 64 -7.39 3.30 11.88
C GLY A 64 -7.20 2.37 10.69
N ARG A 65 -8.06 1.35 10.52
CA ARG A 65 -7.92 0.33 9.48
C ARG A 65 -7.99 0.93 8.09
N GLN A 66 -6.96 0.68 7.29
CA GLN A 66 -6.87 1.15 5.91
C GLN A 66 -7.41 0.11 4.91
N CYS A 67 -7.83 0.56 3.73
CA CYS A 67 -8.32 -0.31 2.66
C CYS A 67 -7.24 -1.29 2.16
N ARG A 68 -6.01 -0.80 1.99
CA ARG A 68 -4.82 -1.56 1.59
C ARG A 68 -4.97 -2.38 0.30
N ASN A 69 -5.98 -2.07 -0.51
CA ASN A 69 -6.20 -2.72 -1.80
C ASN A 69 -5.09 -2.36 -2.78
N LEU A 70 -4.58 -3.37 -3.49
CA LEU A 70 -3.54 -3.20 -4.50
C LEU A 70 -4.16 -2.96 -5.89
N ARG A 71 -3.56 -2.01 -6.61
CA ARG A 71 -3.77 -1.78 -8.04
C ARG A 71 -2.45 -1.46 -8.73
N THR A 72 -2.42 -1.42 -10.05
CA THR A 72 -1.27 -0.86 -10.80
C THR A 72 -1.62 0.51 -11.36
N GLY A 73 -0.66 1.29 -11.86
CA GLY A 73 -0.95 2.60 -12.47
C GLY A 73 -1.97 2.56 -13.62
N TRP A 74 -2.05 1.44 -14.34
CA TRP A 74 -2.89 1.28 -15.53
C TRP A 74 -4.10 0.36 -15.30
N THR A 75 -3.99 -0.61 -14.39
CA THR A 75 -5.03 -1.63 -14.15
C THR A 75 -5.62 -1.47 -12.76
N VAL A 76 -6.93 -1.21 -12.72
CA VAL A 76 -7.69 -1.06 -11.46
C VAL A 76 -7.82 -2.40 -10.72
N LYS A 77 -7.98 -3.50 -11.46
CA LYS A 77 -8.07 -4.88 -10.95
C LYS A 77 -6.96 -5.74 -11.58
N PRO A 78 -5.71 -5.66 -11.11
CA PRO A 78 -4.61 -6.44 -11.68
C PRO A 78 -4.66 -7.93 -11.31
N PHE A 79 -5.52 -8.30 -10.37
CA PHE A 79 -5.69 -9.66 -9.89
C PHE A 79 -7.15 -10.10 -10.04
N PRO A 80 -7.42 -11.41 -10.27
CA PRO A 80 -8.77 -11.95 -10.32
C PRO A 80 -9.50 -11.85 -8.97
N LYS A 81 -8.75 -11.87 -7.86
CA LYS A 81 -9.26 -11.58 -6.51
C LYS A 81 -8.55 -10.33 -5.96
N PRO A 82 -9.26 -9.37 -5.34
CA PRO A 82 -8.64 -8.20 -4.73
C PRO A 82 -7.61 -8.63 -3.68
N ILE A 83 -6.33 -8.29 -3.89
CA ILE A 83 -5.27 -8.57 -2.93
C ILE A 83 -5.11 -7.35 -2.03
N ARG A 84 -5.23 -7.58 -0.72
CA ARG A 84 -4.92 -6.59 0.31
C ARG A 84 -3.57 -6.93 0.92
N LEU A 85 -2.73 -5.91 1.07
CA LEU A 85 -1.48 -6.07 1.78
C LEU A 85 -1.78 -6.13 3.29
N PRO A 86 -1.20 -7.07 4.06
CA PRO A 86 -1.38 -7.11 5.51
C PRO A 86 -0.94 -5.79 6.15
N GLU A 87 -1.54 -5.45 7.28
CA GLU A 87 -1.05 -4.34 8.10
C GLU A 87 0.34 -4.72 8.66
N PRO A 88 1.30 -3.80 8.68
CA PRO A 88 2.54 -4.03 9.41
C PRO A 88 2.20 -4.21 10.90
N GLU A 89 2.78 -5.24 11.51
CA GLU A 89 2.68 -5.52 12.95
C GLU A 89 3.15 -4.35 13.84
#